data_AF-A0A3C1DLF3-F1
#
_entry.id   AF-A0A3C1DLF3-F1
#
_cell.length_a   1.000
_cell.length_b   1.000
_cell.length_c   1.000
_cell.angle_alpha   90.00
_cell.angle_beta   90.00
_cell.angle_gamma   90.00
#
_symmetry.space_group_name_H-M   'P 1'
#
loop_
_entity.id
_entity.type
_entity.pdbx_description
1 polymer ?
#
loop_
_entity_poly.entity_id
_entity_poly.type
_entity_poly.pdbx_seq_one_letter_code
_entity_poly.pdbx_strand_id
1 'polypeptide(L)'
;MIVAGGVVVPKSIPLEGKRLVLKAKTVTNAGQKVKVSAKCTSRNRGDLTYCRLIRTSGGSTVLKTYGYHLKIRLVWKAPAANGYAAYKKVKYYTN
;
A
#
# COMPACT_ATOMS: atom_id res chain seq x y z
N MET A 1 0.26 18.15 4.40
CA MET A 1 1.29 17.20 4.90
C MET A 1 1.99 16.56 3.72
N ILE A 2 3.31 16.71 3.59
CA ILE A 2 4.10 16.18 2.48
C ILE A 2 4.83 14.92 2.94
N VAL A 3 4.83 13.88 2.09
CA VAL A 3 5.63 12.67 2.31
C VAL A 3 6.84 12.73 1.40
N ALA A 4 8.04 12.73 1.99
CA ALA A 4 9.29 12.76 1.25
C ALA A 4 9.52 11.41 0.53
N GLY A 5 9.24 11.34 -0.78
CA GLY A 5 9.75 10.36 -1.76
C GLY A 5 9.56 8.84 -1.52
N GLY A 6 9.00 8.43 -0.38
CA GLY A 6 8.97 7.04 0.07
C GLY A 6 7.66 6.30 -0.24
N VAL A 7 6.58 7.04 -0.48
CA VAL A 7 5.31 6.47 -0.94
C VAL A 7 5.43 6.14 -2.43
N VAL A 8 5.39 4.85 -2.74
CA VAL A 8 5.43 4.35 -4.11
C VAL A 8 4.02 4.00 -4.52
N VAL A 9 3.46 4.80 -5.43
CA VAL A 9 2.15 4.51 -6.03
C VAL A 9 2.40 3.85 -7.38
N PRO A 10 2.30 2.52 -7.50
CA PRO A 10 2.53 1.86 -8.76
C PRO A 10 1.52 2.30 -9.82
N LYS A 11 1.91 2.32 -11.10
CA LYS A 11 0.98 2.62 -12.20
C LYS A 11 -0.06 1.50 -12.38
N SER A 12 0.39 0.26 -12.25
CA SER A 12 -0.43 -0.96 -12.33
C SER A 12 0.04 -2.00 -11.31
N ILE A 13 -0.87 -2.91 -10.96
CA ILE A 13 -0.58 -4.08 -10.14
C ILE A 13 -0.66 -5.32 -11.05
N PRO A 14 0.38 -6.16 -11.08
CA PRO A 14 0.35 -7.37 -11.89
C PRO A 14 -0.61 -8.41 -11.29
N LEU A 15 -1.11 -9.32 -12.16
CA LEU A 15 -1.96 -10.44 -11.76
C LEU A 15 -1.27 -11.27 -10.67
N GLU A 16 0.01 -11.54 -10.89
CA GLU A 16 0.86 -12.30 -9.99
C GLU A 16 2.18 -11.56 -9.74
N GLY A 17 2.72 -11.74 -8.54
CA GLY A 17 4.07 -11.29 -8.20
C GLY A 17 4.09 -10.29 -7.06
N LYS A 18 5.18 -9.52 -6.96
CA LYS A 18 5.41 -8.56 -5.88
C LYS A 18 5.54 -7.16 -6.45
N ARG A 19 4.84 -6.19 -5.85
CA ARG A 19 4.96 -4.77 -6.22
C ARG A 19 5.28 -3.91 -5.01
N LEU A 20 6.32 -3.09 -5.11
CA LEU A 20 6.68 -2.13 -4.08
C LEU A 20 5.59 -1.06 -3.93
N VAL A 21 5.13 -0.85 -2.69
CA VAL A 21 4.09 0.13 -2.37
C VAL A 21 4.56 1.14 -1.33
N LEU A 22 5.59 0.83 -0.56
CA LEU A 22 6.18 1.74 0.41
C LEU A 22 7.67 1.44 0.56
N LYS A 23 8.53 2.45 0.40
CA LYS A 23 9.96 2.31 0.72
C LYS A 23 10.17 2.21 2.22
N ALA A 24 11.28 1.60 2.61
CA ALA A 24 11.70 1.54 4.00
C ALA A 24 11.81 2.93 4.62
N LYS A 25 11.57 3.01 5.95
CA LYS A 25 11.73 4.23 6.75
C LYS A 25 10.97 5.46 6.22
N THR A 26 9.89 5.25 5.46
CA THR A 26 9.08 6.36 4.96
C THR A 26 8.35 7.08 6.10
N VAL A 27 8.69 8.35 6.29
CA VAL A 27 8.07 9.24 7.26
C VAL A 27 7.52 10.49 6.57
N THR A 28 6.54 11.11 7.19
CA THR A 28 6.02 12.42 6.79
C THR A 28 6.98 13.53 7.22
N ASN A 29 6.79 14.74 6.72
CA ASN A 29 7.52 15.93 7.21
C ASN A 29 7.43 16.12 8.74
N ALA A 30 6.32 15.70 9.35
CA ALA A 30 6.12 15.71 10.81
C ALA A 30 6.72 14.48 11.57
N GLY A 31 7.57 13.67 10.93
CA GLY A 31 8.23 12.51 11.57
C GLY A 31 7.34 11.27 11.76
N GLN A 32 6.12 11.26 11.23
CA GLN A 32 5.18 10.16 11.45
C GLN A 32 5.37 9.05 10.43
N LYS A 33 5.35 7.79 10.89
CA LYS A 33 5.49 6.62 10.03
C LYS A 33 4.26 6.46 9.15
N VAL A 34 4.47 6.38 7.83
CA VAL A 34 3.41 6.07 6.89
C VAL A 34 3.12 4.56 6.95
N LYS A 35 1.85 4.19 7.14
CA LYS A 35 1.35 2.82 7.09
C LYS A 35 0.62 2.59 5.77
N VAL A 36 0.74 1.39 5.23
CA VAL A 36 -0.02 0.93 4.06
C VAL A 36 -1.02 -0.13 4.47
N SER A 37 -2.21 -0.06 3.89
CA SER A 37 -3.24 -1.09 3.99
C SER A 37 -3.75 -1.42 2.59
N ALA A 38 -3.97 -2.71 2.34
CA ALA A 38 -4.49 -3.23 1.09
C ALA A 38 -5.80 -3.94 1.35
N LYS A 39 -6.81 -3.64 0.53
CA LYS A 39 -8.04 -4.42 0.47
C LYS A 39 -8.15 -4.97 -0.94
N CYS A 40 -8.16 -6.29 -1.06
CA CYS A 40 -8.32 -6.99 -2.33
C CYS A 40 -9.67 -7.68 -2.33
N THR A 41 -10.41 -7.49 -3.42
CA THR A 41 -11.75 -8.04 -3.57
C THR A 41 -11.80 -8.72 -4.93
N SER A 42 -12.09 -10.03 -4.91
CA SER A 42 -12.37 -10.81 -6.11
C SER A 42 -13.87 -10.82 -6.39
N ARG A 43 -14.24 -11.03 -7.64
CA ARG A 43 -15.65 -11.30 -8.02
C ARG A 43 -16.04 -12.74 -7.69
N ASN A 44 -15.06 -13.64 -7.62
CA ASN A 44 -15.25 -15.04 -7.24
C ASN A 44 -15.38 -15.13 -5.72
N ARG A 45 -16.40 -15.84 -5.24
CA ARG A 45 -16.65 -16.03 -3.81
C ARG A 45 -15.86 -17.23 -3.29
N GLY A 46 -15.14 -17.05 -2.19
CA GLY A 46 -14.34 -18.08 -1.50
C GLY A 46 -13.30 -17.46 -0.56
N ASP A 47 -12.88 -18.21 0.47
CA ASP A 47 -11.86 -17.83 1.47
C ASP A 47 -10.42 -17.97 0.92
N LEU A 48 -10.18 -17.40 -0.26
CA LEU A 48 -8.86 -17.38 -0.89
C LEU A 48 -8.11 -16.11 -0.47
N THR A 49 -6.84 -16.27 -0.08
CA THR A 49 -5.94 -15.13 0.13
C THR A 49 -5.52 -14.57 -1.24
N TYR A 50 -6.29 -13.62 -1.76
CA TYR A 50 -6.07 -13.04 -3.09
C TYR A 50 -4.82 -12.15 -3.20
N CYS A 51 -4.44 -11.49 -2.11
CA CYS A 51 -3.25 -10.66 -2.03
C CYS A 51 -2.76 -10.54 -0.59
N ARG A 52 -1.50 -10.16 -0.39
CA ARG A 52 -0.93 -9.94 0.94
C ARG A 52 0.06 -8.78 0.91
N LEU A 53 0.03 -7.94 1.94
CA LEU A 53 1.12 -6.99 2.20
C LEU A 53 2.23 -7.70 2.97
N ILE A 54 3.45 -7.62 2.45
CA ILE A 54 4.63 -8.23 3.05
C ILE A 54 5.64 -7.14 3.32
N ARG A 55 6.23 -7.17 4.51
CA ARG A 55 7.37 -6.33 4.86
C ARG A 55 8.64 -7.08 4.52
N THR A 56 9.50 -6.49 3.69
CA THR A 56 10.79 -7.08 3.35
C THR A 56 11.78 -6.89 4.50
N SER A 57 12.86 -7.68 4.52
CA SER A 57 13.96 -7.56 5.50
C SER A 57 14.56 -6.15 5.54
N GLY A 58 14.65 -5.48 4.39
CA GLY A 58 15.08 -4.09 4.28
C GLY A 58 14.07 -3.05 4.81
N GLY A 59 12.91 -3.46 5.30
CA GLY A 59 11.90 -2.59 5.92
C GLY A 59 10.90 -1.94 4.94
N SER A 60 10.97 -2.27 3.65
CA SER A 60 10.02 -1.84 2.62
C SER A 60 8.73 -2.68 2.69
N THR A 61 7.62 -2.15 2.18
CA THR A 61 6.36 -2.90 2.06
C THR A 61 6.06 -3.18 0.59
N VAL A 62 5.80 -4.44 0.29
CA VAL A 62 5.41 -4.92 -1.03
C VAL A 62 4.02 -5.54 -0.97
N LEU A 63 3.23 -5.34 -2.01
CA LEU A 63 2.00 -6.07 -2.26
C LEU A 63 2.34 -7.33 -3.06
N LYS A 64 2.01 -8.50 -2.52
CA LYS A 64 2.07 -9.78 -3.22
C LYS A 64 0.68 -10.14 -3.73
N THR A 65 0.56 -10.44 -5.02
CA THR A 65 -0.65 -10.94 -5.69
C THR A 65 -0.40 -12.35 -6.19
N TYR A 66 -1.48 -13.12 -6.37
CA TYR A 66 -1.43 -14.58 -6.59
C TYR A 66 -2.13 -15.04 -7.89
N GLY A 67 -2.20 -14.20 -8.92
CA GLY A 67 -2.70 -14.59 -10.25
C GLY A 67 -4.20 -14.38 -10.49
N TYR A 68 -4.91 -13.69 -9.59
CA TYR A 68 -6.36 -13.47 -9.69
C TYR A 68 -6.68 -12.06 -10.19
N HIS A 69 -7.77 -11.95 -10.97
CA HIS A 69 -8.38 -10.67 -11.31
C HIS A 69 -9.04 -10.05 -10.07
N LEU A 70 -8.51 -8.91 -9.64
CA LEU A 70 -8.85 -8.30 -8.36
C LEU A 70 -9.12 -6.81 -8.49
N LYS A 71 -10.12 -6.35 -7.74
CA LYS A 71 -10.24 -4.95 -7.37
C LYS A 71 -9.37 -4.71 -6.14
N ILE A 72 -8.31 -3.94 -6.29
CA ILE A 72 -7.33 -3.68 -5.24
C ILE A 72 -7.43 -2.22 -4.81
N ARG A 73 -7.64 -1.99 -3.52
CA ARG A 73 -7.59 -0.68 -2.89
C ARG A 73 -6.36 -0.59 -2.00
N LEU A 74 -5.42 0.27 -2.37
CA LEU A 74 -4.28 0.64 -1.53
C LEU A 74 -4.56 1.96 -0.82
N VAL A 75 -4.31 1.97 0.49
CA VAL A 75 -4.44 3.16 1.34
C VAL A 75 -3.11 3.38 2.05
N TRP A 76 -2.50 4.53 1.79
CA TRP A 76 -1.38 5.05 2.56
C TRP A 76 -1.92 6.03 3.58
N LYS A 77 -1.56 5.86 4.85
CA LYS A 77 -2.01 6.76 5.92
C LYS A 77 -0.90 7.06 6.91
N ALA A 78 -0.87 8.27 7.41
CA ALA A 78 -0.16 8.64 8.63
C ALA A 78 -1.11 9.45 9.52
N PRO A 79 -1.04 9.28 10.86
CA PRO A 79 -1.82 10.10 11.78
C PRO A 79 -1.47 11.60 11.63
N ALA A 80 -2.23 12.49 12.28
CA ALA A 80 -1.84 13.90 12.44
C ALA A 80 -0.87 14.04 13.62
N ALA A 81 0.05 15.01 13.59
CA ALA A 81 0.88 15.39 14.75
C ALA A 81 1.29 16.85 14.69
N ASN A 82 1.41 17.48 15.86
CA ASN A 82 2.05 18.78 16.08
C ASN A 82 1.71 19.84 15.02
N GLY A 83 0.42 20.16 14.86
CA GLY A 83 -0.03 21.17 13.91
C GLY A 83 -0.07 20.74 12.43
N TYR A 84 0.34 19.51 12.11
CA TYR A 84 0.25 18.94 10.76
C TYR A 84 -0.98 18.04 10.61
N ALA A 85 -1.77 18.29 9.56
CA ALA A 85 -2.91 17.47 9.18
C ALA A 85 -2.50 16.03 8.85
N ALA A 86 -3.40 15.06 9.08
CA ALA A 86 -3.15 13.66 8.77
C ALA A 86 -2.91 13.43 7.26
N TYR A 87 -2.01 12.50 6.94
CA TYR A 87 -1.80 12.09 5.55
C TYR A 87 -2.70 10.92 5.19
N LYS A 88 -3.39 11.02 4.05
CA LYS A 88 -4.14 9.92 3.47
C LYS A 88 -4.06 9.96 1.96
N LYS A 89 -3.62 8.86 1.34
CA LYS A 89 -3.67 8.65 -0.10
C LYS A 89 -4.36 7.33 -0.39
N VAL A 90 -5.26 7.33 -1.36
CA VAL A 90 -6.00 6.13 -1.77
C VAL A 90 -5.80 5.94 -3.26
N LYS A 91 -5.52 4.70 -3.68
CA LYS A 91 -5.48 4.33 -5.09
C LYS A 91 -6.20 3.00 -5.30
N TYR A 92 -7.01 2.98 -6.34
CA TYR A 92 -7.72 1.80 -6.78
C TYR A 92 -7.05 1.24 -8.03
N TYR A 93 -7.00 -0.07 -8.13
CA TYR A 93 -6.54 -0.81 -9.29
C TYR A 93 -7.59 -1.86 -9.63
N THR A 94 -7.72 -2.11 -10.92
CA THR A 94 -8.43 -3.26 -11.45
C THR A 94 -7.45 -3.93 -12.39
N ASN A 95 -7.41 -5.24 -12.28
CA ASN A 95 -6.45 -6.11 -12.91
C ASN A 95 -7.23 -7.26 -13.52
#